data_AF-T2J5B5-F1
#
_entry.id   AF-T2J5B5-F1
#
_cell.length_a   1.000
_cell.length_b   1.000
_cell.length_c   1.000
_cell.angle_alpha   90.00
_cell.angle_beta   90.00
_cell.angle_gamma   90.00
#
_symmetry.space_group_name_H-M   'P 1'
#
loop_
_entity.id
_entity.type
_entity.pdbx_description
1 polymer ?
#
loop_
_entity_poly.entity_id
_entity_poly.type
_entity_poly.pdbx_seq_one_letter_code
_entity_poly.pdbx_strand_id
1 'polypeptide(L)'
;MLNSEIILQKGRPNKKLYSITEEGKMELQEWMNQKSEPAVMREDLLVKVRAGGLVNPDIIVQELTHRRQVHKENLTRYQQKEKDYLKKIDSLTPSDYCLYLTLKRGIGFQNQWIEWCDEALEYFNGLKP
;
A
#
# COMPACT_ATOMS: atom_id res chain seq x y z
N MET A 1 13.16 -6.08 20.69
CA MET A 1 13.89 -7.35 20.92
C MET A 1 13.00 -8.55 20.57
N LEU A 2 13.53 -9.58 19.92
CA LEU A 2 12.79 -10.79 19.52
C LEU A 2 13.53 -12.05 19.97
N ASN A 3 12.78 -13.09 20.37
CA ASN A 3 13.31 -14.45 20.50
C ASN A 3 13.17 -15.18 19.17
N SER A 4 14.02 -16.18 18.93
CA SER A 4 13.91 -17.03 17.74
C SER A 4 14.14 -18.50 18.05
N GLU A 5 13.31 -19.36 17.48
CA GLU A 5 13.39 -20.82 17.56
C GLU A 5 13.49 -21.42 16.16
N ILE A 6 14.27 -22.50 16.00
CA ILE A 6 14.34 -23.27 14.75
C ILE A 6 13.34 -24.42 14.82
N ILE A 7 12.29 -24.34 14.02
CA ILE A 7 11.35 -25.43 13.80
C ILE A 7 11.90 -26.33 12.70
N LEU A 8 12.28 -27.55 13.08
CA LEU A 8 12.76 -28.56 12.13
C LEU A 8 11.63 -29.00 11.19
N GLN A 9 11.93 -29.11 9.89
CA GLN A 9 10.94 -29.49 8.88
C GLN A 9 11.49 -30.58 7.96
N LYS A 10 10.63 -31.52 7.57
CA LYS A 10 10.98 -32.58 6.63
C LYS A 10 10.62 -32.16 5.20
N GLY A 11 11.56 -32.32 4.27
CA GLY A 11 11.34 -32.04 2.83
C GLY A 11 11.34 -30.56 2.45
N ARG A 12 11.64 -29.65 3.38
CA ARG A 12 11.82 -28.21 3.15
C ARG A 12 12.78 -27.61 4.17
N PRO A 13 13.40 -26.44 3.91
CA PRO A 13 14.29 -25.79 4.88
C PRO A 13 13.60 -25.57 6.23
N ASN A 14 14.36 -25.67 7.32
CA ASN A 14 13.86 -25.40 8.67
C ASN A 14 13.30 -23.97 8.77
N LYS A 15 12.22 -23.79 9.53
CA LYS A 15 11.58 -22.49 9.72
C LYS A 15 12.16 -21.84 10.96
N LYS A 16 12.66 -20.61 10.83
CA LYS A 16 12.98 -19.76 11.98
C LYS A 16 11.72 -19.03 12.42
N LEU A 17 11.17 -19.39 13.58
CA LEU A 17 10.01 -18.76 14.18
C LEU A 17 10.48 -17.66 15.12
N TYR A 18 9.89 -16.47 15.00
CA TYR A 18 10.19 -15.34 15.87
C TYR A 18 9.00 -15.04 16.79
N SER A 19 9.30 -14.67 18.03
CA SER A 19 8.31 -14.23 19.01
C SER A 19 8.77 -12.95 19.68
N ILE A 20 7.84 -12.03 19.91
CA ILE A 20 8.13 -10.79 20.61
C ILE A 20 8.45 -11.07 22.09
N THR A 21 9.50 -10.45 22.59
CA THR A 21 9.87 -10.48 24.03
C THR A 21 9.10 -9.43 24.80
N GLU A 22 9.11 -9.47 26.13
CA GLU A 22 8.50 -8.39 26.93
C GLU A 22 9.23 -7.07 26.70
N GLU A 23 10.57 -7.08 26.61
CA GLU A 23 11.36 -5.91 26.24
C GLU A 23 10.99 -5.41 24.84
N GLY A 24 10.73 -6.33 23.90
CA GLY A 24 10.24 -5.97 22.57
C GLY A 24 8.85 -5.35 22.57
N LYS A 25 7.95 -5.77 23.47
CA LYS A 25 6.63 -5.15 23.63
C LYS A 25 6.74 -3.75 24.22
N MET A 26 7.59 -3.57 25.24
CA MET A 26 7.83 -2.26 25.85
C MET A 26 8.38 -1.26 24.83
N GLU A 27 9.38 -1.67 24.04
CA GLU A 27 9.93 -0.86 22.95
C GLU A 27 8.85 -0.46 21.93
N LEU A 28 8.00 -1.41 21.52
CA LEU A 28 6.92 -1.14 20.59
C LEU A 28 5.90 -0.15 21.18
N GLN A 29 5.59 -0.28 22.47
CA GLN A 29 4.70 0.65 23.17
C GLN A 29 5.30 2.05 23.31
N GLU A 30 6.59 2.15 23.63
CA GLU A 30 7.28 3.43 23.69
C GLU A 30 7.24 4.12 22.32
N TRP A 31 7.55 3.40 21.24
CA TRP A 31 7.45 3.92 19.88
C TRP A 31 6.03 4.36 19.51
N MET A 32 4.99 3.60 19.89
CA MET A 32 3.59 3.98 19.64
C MET A 32 3.17 5.27 20.37
N ASN A 33 3.86 5.65 21.45
CA ASN A 33 3.61 6.91 22.17
C ASN A 33 4.36 8.10 21.57
N GLN A 34 5.25 7.88 20.60
CA GLN A 34 5.93 8.96 19.89
C GLN A 34 5.03 9.55 18.82
N LYS A 35 5.26 10.83 18.50
CA LYS A 35 4.54 11.51 17.43
C LYS A 35 4.85 10.85 16.08
N SER A 36 3.81 10.57 15.30
CA SER A 36 3.99 10.14 13.91
C SER A 36 4.21 11.35 13.00
N GLU A 37 5.13 11.21 12.05
CA GLU A 37 5.39 12.21 11.01
C GLU A 37 4.88 11.69 9.65
N PRO A 38 4.41 12.59 8.75
CA PRO A 38 4.02 12.20 7.41
C PRO A 38 5.18 11.53 6.64
N ALA A 39 4.85 10.53 5.84
CA ALA A 39 5.84 9.89 4.97
C ALA A 39 6.26 10.84 3.83
N VAL A 40 7.55 10.82 3.49
CA VAL A 40 8.05 11.53 2.30
C VAL A 40 7.64 10.77 1.04
N MET A 41 6.87 11.41 0.16
CA MET A 41 6.48 10.83 -1.12
C MET A 41 7.65 10.87 -2.11
N ARG A 42 8.10 9.70 -2.58
CA ARG A 42 9.17 9.54 -3.57
C ARG A 42 8.66 8.71 -4.74
N GLU A 43 8.10 9.38 -5.74
CA GLU A 43 7.41 8.75 -6.86
C GLU A 43 8.08 9.14 -8.19
N ASP A 44 8.66 8.16 -8.87
CA ASP A 44 9.37 8.35 -10.14
C ASP A 44 8.43 8.81 -11.26
N LEU A 45 7.19 8.32 -11.28
CA LEU A 45 6.19 8.70 -12.27
C LEU A 45 5.86 10.20 -12.19
N LEU A 46 5.79 10.77 -10.99
CA LEU A 46 5.53 12.20 -10.83
C LEU A 46 6.68 13.04 -11.42
N VAL A 47 7.92 12.55 -11.30
CA VAL A 47 9.08 13.18 -11.94
C VAL A 47 9.01 13.06 -13.46
N LYS A 48 8.64 11.90 -14.00
CA LYS A 48 8.42 11.68 -15.44
C LYS A 48 7.34 12.61 -16.00
N VAL A 49 6.20 12.73 -15.32
CA VAL A 49 5.10 13.62 -15.71
C VAL A 49 5.53 15.09 -15.68
N ARG A 50 6.25 15.52 -14.63
CA ARG A 50 6.82 16.88 -14.55
C ARG A 50 7.70 17.21 -15.75
N ALA A 51 8.48 16.25 -16.23
CA ALA A 51 9.36 16.39 -17.39
C ALA A 51 8.70 15.98 -18.73
N GLY A 52 7.39 15.72 -18.75
CA GLY A 52 6.71 15.06 -19.86
C GLY A 52 6.79 15.80 -21.20
N GLY A 53 6.96 17.13 -21.19
CA GLY A 53 7.13 17.93 -22.41
C GLY A 53 8.46 17.71 -23.15
N LEU A 54 9.38 16.93 -22.59
CA LEU A 54 10.67 16.61 -23.22
C LEU A 54 10.64 15.36 -24.11
N VAL A 55 9.52 14.63 -24.14
CA VAL A 55 9.38 13.35 -24.84
C VAL A 55 8.08 13.30 -25.65
N ASN A 56 7.95 12.30 -26.52
CA ASN A 56 6.66 12.03 -27.17
C ASN A 56 5.59 11.73 -26.08
N PRO A 57 4.42 12.41 -26.10
CA PRO A 57 3.33 12.18 -25.15
C PRO A 57 2.94 10.70 -24.96
N ASP A 58 3.05 9.86 -25.99
CA ASP A 58 2.73 8.44 -25.92
C ASP A 58 3.60 7.69 -24.90
N ILE A 59 4.84 8.13 -24.66
CA ILE A 59 5.72 7.54 -23.64
C ILE A 59 5.13 7.75 -22.24
N ILE A 60 4.60 8.94 -21.97
CA ILE A 60 3.98 9.25 -20.67
C ILE A 60 2.62 8.54 -20.54
N VAL A 61 1.84 8.47 -21.61
CA VAL A 61 0.56 7.74 -21.65
C VAL A 61 0.76 6.26 -21.30
N GLN A 62 1.79 5.62 -21.85
CA GLN A 62 2.11 4.23 -21.52
C GLN A 62 2.40 4.05 -20.03
N GLU A 63 3.20 4.93 -19.43
CA GLU A 63 3.54 4.82 -18.02
C GLU A 63 2.38 5.12 -17.07
N LEU A 64 1.56 6.12 -17.39
CA LEU A 64 0.33 6.40 -16.65
C LEU A 64 -0.65 5.22 -16.73
N THR A 65 -0.78 4.61 -17.91
CA THR A 65 -1.65 3.43 -18.11
C THR A 65 -1.16 2.25 -17.29
N HIS A 66 0.15 1.98 -17.32
CA HIS A 66 0.76 0.92 -16.52
C HIS A 66 0.53 1.16 -15.02
N ARG A 67 0.85 2.37 -14.52
CA ARG A 67 0.69 2.69 -13.10
C ARG A 67 -0.76 2.60 -12.65
N ARG A 68 -1.69 3.12 -13.45
CA ARG A 68 -3.13 3.00 -13.17
C ARG A 68 -3.57 1.55 -13.02
N GLN A 69 -3.10 0.67 -13.90
CA GLN A 69 -3.43 -0.75 -13.83
C GLN A 69 -2.90 -1.40 -12.55
N VAL A 70 -1.67 -1.10 -12.14
CA VAL A 70 -1.10 -1.56 -10.86
C VAL A 70 -1.97 -1.13 -9.67
N HIS A 71 -2.44 0.12 -9.65
CA HIS A 71 -3.32 0.59 -8.58
C HIS A 71 -4.70 -0.05 -8.61
N LYS A 72 -5.27 -0.35 -9.79
CA LYS A 72 -6.54 -1.08 -9.93
C LYS A 72 -6.47 -2.51 -9.40
N GLU A 73 -5.39 -3.22 -9.67
CA GLU A 73 -5.15 -4.56 -9.16
C GLU A 73 -5.02 -4.57 -7.63
N ASN A 74 -4.27 -3.61 -7.09
CA ASN A 74 -4.15 -3.41 -5.65
C ASN A 74 -5.50 -3.06 -5.00
N LEU A 75 -6.27 -2.18 -5.62
CA LEU A 75 -7.60 -1.79 -5.16
C LEU A 75 -8.52 -3.01 -5.07
N THR A 76 -8.56 -3.83 -6.13
CA THR A 76 -9.39 -5.04 -6.18
C THR A 76 -9.01 -5.99 -5.05
N ARG A 77 -7.71 -6.20 -4.82
CA ARG A 77 -7.21 -7.03 -3.71
C ARG A 77 -7.62 -6.48 -2.34
N TYR A 78 -7.60 -5.15 -2.16
CA TYR A 78 -7.99 -4.53 -0.90
C TYR A 78 -9.50 -4.57 -0.66
N GLN A 79 -10.30 -4.29 -1.70
CA GLN A 79 -11.76 -4.43 -1.65
C GLN A 79 -12.19 -5.86 -1.36
N GLN A 80 -11.48 -6.86 -1.89
CA GLN A 80 -11.77 -8.26 -1.58
C GLN A 80 -11.54 -8.58 -0.10
N LYS A 81 -10.50 -8.01 0.53
CA LYS A 81 -10.29 -8.12 1.98
C LYS A 81 -11.33 -7.33 2.77
N GLU A 82 -11.73 -6.16 2.28
CA GLU A 82 -12.72 -5.30 2.94
C GLU A 82 -14.07 -6.01 3.09
N LYS A 83 -14.47 -6.84 2.11
CA LYS A 83 -15.69 -7.65 2.21
C LYS A 83 -15.76 -8.47 3.49
N ASP A 84 -14.65 -9.00 3.98
CA ASP A 84 -14.64 -9.81 5.20
C ASP A 84 -14.79 -8.97 6.48
N TYR A 85 -14.32 -7.71 6.47
CA TYR A 85 -14.59 -6.77 7.55
C TYR A 85 -16.04 -6.30 7.53
N LEU A 86 -16.58 -5.97 6.35
CA LEU A 86 -17.96 -5.47 6.21
C LEU A 86 -19.01 -6.48 6.66
N LYS A 87 -18.79 -7.80 6.45
CA LYS A 87 -19.69 -8.87 6.92
C LYS A 87 -19.87 -8.90 8.45
N LYS A 88 -18.90 -8.38 9.20
CA LYS A 88 -18.88 -8.42 10.67
C LYS A 88 -18.64 -7.04 11.29
N ILE A 89 -19.01 -5.97 10.58
CA ILE A 89 -18.63 -4.60 10.95
C ILE A 89 -19.11 -4.23 12.36
N ASP A 90 -20.32 -4.66 12.73
CA ASP A 90 -20.93 -4.38 14.03
C ASP A 90 -20.37 -5.24 15.16
N SER A 91 -19.58 -6.27 14.85
CA SER A 91 -18.98 -7.20 15.81
C SER A 91 -17.46 -7.22 15.77
N LEU A 92 -16.83 -6.24 15.10
CA LEU A 92 -15.38 -6.11 15.12
C LEU A 92 -14.88 -5.79 16.53
N THR A 93 -13.84 -6.49 16.94
CA THR A 93 -13.08 -6.09 18.12
C THR A 93 -12.38 -4.75 17.86
N PRO A 94 -12.03 -3.96 18.89
CA PRO A 94 -11.27 -2.72 18.70
C PRO A 94 -9.98 -2.93 17.89
N SER A 95 -9.26 -4.04 18.14
CA SER A 95 -8.05 -4.39 17.38
C SER A 95 -8.35 -4.66 15.91
N ASP A 96 -9.41 -5.42 15.59
CA ASP A 96 -9.81 -5.64 14.21
C ASP A 96 -10.24 -4.35 13.51
N TYR A 97 -10.90 -3.45 14.25
CA TYR A 97 -11.31 -2.16 13.71
C TYR A 97 -10.10 -1.27 13.37
N CYS A 98 -9.07 -1.26 14.23
CA CYS A 98 -7.81 -0.59 13.92
C CYS A 98 -7.18 -1.13 12.61
N LEU A 99 -7.16 -2.46 12.43
CA LEU A 99 -6.70 -3.06 11.17
C LEU A 99 -7.57 -2.63 9.98
N TYR A 100 -8.89 -2.60 10.16
CA TYR A 100 -9.81 -2.14 9.12
C TYR A 100 -9.56 -0.68 8.70
N LEU A 101 -9.31 0.22 9.65
CA LEU A 101 -8.97 1.63 9.35
C LEU A 101 -7.72 1.74 8.46
N THR A 102 -6.70 0.91 8.69
CA THR A 102 -5.51 0.89 7.82
C THR A 102 -5.82 0.39 6.41
N LEU A 103 -6.69 -0.62 6.28
CA LEU A 103 -7.16 -1.11 4.99
C LEU A 103 -7.95 -0.03 4.23
N LYS A 104 -8.87 0.67 4.90
CA LYS A 104 -9.61 1.79 4.32
C LYS A 104 -8.68 2.90 3.80
N ARG A 105 -7.63 3.24 4.56
CA ARG A 105 -6.63 4.22 4.10
C ARG A 105 -5.92 3.76 2.84
N GLY A 106 -5.59 2.46 2.76
CA GLY A 106 -5.02 1.82 1.58
C GLY A 106 -5.95 1.88 0.37
N ILE A 107 -7.24 1.60 0.54
CA ILE A 107 -8.26 1.70 -0.51
C ILE A 107 -8.37 3.13 -1.04
N GLY A 108 -8.51 4.11 -0.14
CA GLY A 108 -8.56 5.52 -0.54
C GLY A 108 -7.30 5.97 -1.28
N PHE A 109 -6.12 5.48 -0.87
CA PHE A 109 -4.88 5.74 -1.60
C PHE A 109 -4.90 5.17 -3.02
N GLN A 110 -5.36 3.93 -3.21
CA GLN A 110 -5.44 3.37 -4.57
C GLN A 110 -6.43 4.14 -5.45
N ASN A 111 -7.59 4.50 -4.90
CA ASN A 111 -8.62 5.27 -5.64
C ASN A 111 -8.07 6.62 -6.11
N GLN A 112 -7.43 7.37 -5.21
CA GLN A 112 -6.87 8.68 -5.55
C GLN A 112 -5.77 8.58 -6.61
N TRP A 113 -4.94 7.53 -6.57
CA TRP A 113 -3.95 7.28 -7.63
C TRP A 113 -4.59 6.99 -8.99
N ILE A 114 -5.66 6.19 -9.01
CA ILE A 114 -6.37 5.86 -10.25
C ILE A 114 -6.99 7.13 -10.83
N GLU A 115 -7.65 7.93 -9.99
CA GLU A 115 -8.26 9.22 -10.36
C GLU A 115 -7.22 10.17 -10.94
N TRP A 116 -6.08 10.35 -10.26
CA TRP A 116 -5.00 11.19 -10.76
C TRP A 116 -4.40 10.68 -12.08
N CYS A 117 -4.24 9.35 -12.22
CA CYS A 117 -3.78 8.79 -13.49
C CYS A 117 -4.79 9.05 -14.62
N ASP A 118 -6.09 8.95 -14.34
CA ASP A 118 -7.15 9.24 -15.32
C ASP A 118 -7.14 10.71 -15.76
N GLU A 119 -7.00 11.65 -14.81
CA GLU A 119 -6.85 13.08 -15.08
C GLU A 119 -5.61 13.36 -15.97
N ALA A 120 -4.45 12.80 -15.59
CA ALA A 120 -3.22 12.99 -16.36
C ALA A 120 -3.32 12.37 -17.77
N LEU A 121 -3.95 11.19 -17.89
CA LEU A 121 -4.18 10.53 -19.18
C LEU A 121 -5.06 11.37 -20.10
N GLU A 122 -6.09 12.04 -19.58
CA GLU A 122 -6.93 12.93 -20.36
C GLU A 122 -6.11 14.06 -20.99
N TYR A 123 -5.26 14.72 -20.20
CA TYR A 123 -4.35 15.75 -20.68
C TYR A 123 -3.40 15.25 -21.78
N PHE A 124 -2.65 14.17 -21.52
CA PHE A 124 -1.65 13.68 -22.48
C PHE A 124 -2.26 13.07 -23.75
N ASN A 125 -3.46 12.47 -23.67
CA ASN A 125 -4.16 12.01 -24.87
C ASN A 125 -4.68 13.18 -25.72
N GLY A 126 -5.02 14.32 -25.10
CA GLY A 126 -5.39 15.55 -25.81
C GLY A 126 -4.23 16.25 -26.54
N LEU A 127 -2.98 15.87 -26.25
CA LEU A 127 -1.78 16.35 -26.96
C LEU A 127 -1.47 15.58 -28.24
N LYS A 128 -2.21 14.51 -28.53
CA LYS A 128 -2.03 13.72 -29.75
C LYS A 128 -2.50 14.55 -30.97
N PRO A 129 -1.73 14.56 -32.07
CA PRO A 129 -2.09 15.29 -33.28
C PRO A 129 -3.36 14.73 -33.94
#